data_AF-A0A9E3R299-F1
#
_entry.id   AF-A0A9E3R299-F1
#
_cell.length_a   1.000
_cell.length_b   1.000
_cell.length_c   1.000
_cell.angle_alpha   90.00
_cell.angle_beta   90.00
_cell.angle_gamma   90.00
#
_symmetry.space_group_name_H-M   'P 1'
#
loop_
_entity.id
_entity.type
_entity.pdbx_description
1 polymer ?
#
loop_
_entity_poly.entity_id
_entity_poly.type
_entity_poly.pdbx_seq_one_letter_code
_entity_poly.pdbx_strand_id
1 'polypeptide(L)'
;MRSMLPFLLVLAACGPSPVQPVTGDDLAEAATAAAWSVSSASDAVPLDKAAPCAATFGSALTNAFGRFDGVITAVVTPADAQCPMPNGDHLVVQARMNGAIYRMVVNVQSSGPDPQVRVSTITHALTGGAFSEGWHENASLDYPADLGVHANQNGFAPRTMADLVPALRDALRLGAKISVFATSSGGSYAHSAHLVHRTGNHTDGALVIDPAGASPSWWLFHFPDQSF
;
A
#
# COMPACT_ATOMS: atom_id res chain seq x y z
N MET A 1 69.82 -0.73 -14.47
CA MET A 1 69.53 -1.96 -15.24
C MET A 1 68.11 -1.85 -15.78
N ARG A 2 67.97 -1.91 -17.13
CA ARG A 2 66.80 -2.28 -17.98
C ARG A 2 65.39 -1.79 -17.59
N SER A 3 64.52 -1.32 -18.48
CA SER A 3 64.57 -0.88 -19.88
C SER A 3 63.17 -0.34 -20.17
N MET A 4 63.06 0.87 -20.69
CA MET A 4 61.86 1.34 -21.40
C MET A 4 61.77 0.65 -22.76
N LEU A 5 60.55 0.37 -23.26
CA LEU A 5 60.09 0.84 -24.57
C LEU A 5 58.61 0.44 -24.83
N PRO A 6 57.77 1.36 -25.32
CA PRO A 6 56.49 1.04 -25.95
C PRO A 6 56.71 0.71 -27.44
N PHE A 7 55.87 -0.16 -28.00
CA PHE A 7 55.85 -0.42 -29.45
C PHE A 7 54.52 0.08 -30.03
N LEU A 8 54.65 1.09 -30.89
CA LEU A 8 53.64 1.58 -31.81
C LEU A 8 54.01 1.01 -33.19
N LEU A 9 53.08 0.38 -33.91
CA LEU A 9 53.19 0.28 -35.37
C LEU A 9 51.80 0.23 -36.04
N VAL A 10 51.74 0.97 -37.13
CA VAL A 10 50.63 1.37 -38.02
C VAL A 10 50.49 0.40 -39.20
N LEU A 11 49.29 0.29 -39.80
CA LEU A 11 48.97 0.01 -41.24
C LEU A 11 47.45 0.33 -41.42
N ALA A 12 46.97 1.38 -42.12
CA ALA A 12 46.80 1.59 -43.58
C ALA A 12 46.09 0.42 -44.31
N ALA A 13 45.08 0.52 -45.20
CA ALA A 13 44.27 1.58 -45.82
C ALA A 13 43.13 0.91 -46.66
N CYS A 14 42.08 1.67 -47.05
CA CYS A 14 41.16 1.54 -48.23
C CYS A 14 39.84 2.24 -47.84
N GLY A 15 39.45 3.41 -48.35
CA GLY A 15 39.21 3.82 -49.74
C GLY A 15 37.73 4.26 -49.83
N PRO A 16 37.38 5.50 -50.22
CA PRO A 16 35.98 5.94 -50.24
C PRO A 16 35.31 5.54 -51.56
N SER A 17 34.10 4.97 -51.47
CA SER A 17 33.22 4.83 -52.62
C SER A 17 32.30 6.06 -52.71
N PRO A 18 32.18 6.72 -53.87
CA PRO A 18 31.21 7.80 -54.06
C PRO A 18 29.83 7.19 -54.31
N VAL A 19 28.90 7.40 -53.39
CA VAL A 19 27.48 7.10 -53.60
C VAL A 19 26.84 8.30 -54.27
N GLN A 20 26.37 8.09 -55.51
CA GLN A 20 25.57 9.03 -56.28
C GLN A 20 24.12 9.15 -55.76
N PRO A 21 23.41 10.25 -56.09
CA PRO A 21 22.18 10.64 -55.44
C PRO A 21 20.99 9.81 -55.91
N VAL A 22 20.19 9.36 -54.96
CA VAL A 22 18.85 8.81 -55.24
C VAL A 22 17.90 9.99 -55.28
N THR A 23 17.50 10.38 -56.50
CA THR A 23 16.32 11.19 -56.76
C THR A 23 15.10 10.28 -56.71
N GLY A 24 14.14 10.56 -55.85
CA GLY A 24 12.88 9.81 -55.81
C GLY A 24 12.07 10.15 -54.56
N ASP A 25 11.10 11.04 -54.77
CA ASP A 25 9.87 11.26 -54.02
C ASP A 25 9.67 10.44 -52.73
N ASP A 26 9.73 11.15 -51.60
CA ASP A 26 8.75 11.06 -50.51
C ASP A 26 9.11 12.14 -49.48
N LEU A 27 8.70 13.38 -49.79
CA LEU A 27 8.73 14.48 -48.83
C LEU A 27 7.70 14.18 -47.74
N ALA A 28 8.21 13.57 -46.67
CA ALA A 28 7.93 13.92 -45.28
C ALA A 28 6.62 14.68 -45.06
N GLU A 29 5.54 13.93 -44.85
CA GLU A 29 4.47 14.43 -44.00
C GLU A 29 5.08 14.59 -42.61
N ALA A 30 5.24 15.85 -42.19
CA ALA A 30 5.62 16.15 -40.82
C ALA A 30 4.57 15.51 -39.92
N ALA A 31 4.93 14.41 -39.25
CA ALA A 31 4.15 13.87 -38.18
C ALA A 31 3.95 15.00 -37.17
N THR A 32 2.78 15.63 -37.22
CA THR A 32 2.27 16.45 -36.14
C THR A 32 2.31 15.55 -34.93
N ALA A 33 3.31 15.77 -34.08
CA ALA A 33 3.28 15.27 -32.73
C ALA A 33 1.94 15.73 -32.17
N ALA A 34 1.00 14.79 -32.06
CA ALA A 34 -0.24 15.02 -31.38
C ALA A 34 0.18 15.42 -29.97
N ALA A 35 0.17 16.73 -29.72
CA ALA A 35 0.27 17.26 -28.38
C ALA A 35 -0.92 16.64 -27.64
N TRP A 36 -0.66 15.59 -26.87
CA TRP A 36 -1.56 15.13 -25.84
C TRP A 36 -1.65 16.29 -24.86
N SER A 37 -2.57 17.19 -25.18
CA SER A 37 -3.05 18.21 -24.28
C SER A 37 -3.62 17.45 -23.11
N VAL A 38 -2.87 17.42 -22.01
CA VAL A 38 -3.36 16.91 -20.74
C VAL A 38 -4.46 17.88 -20.36
N SER A 39 -5.71 17.49 -20.64
CA SER A 39 -6.88 18.22 -20.15
C SER A 39 -6.68 18.43 -18.66
N SER A 40 -6.74 19.69 -18.25
CA SER A 40 -6.88 20.13 -16.87
C SER A 40 -7.81 19.18 -16.11
N ALA A 41 -7.46 18.89 -14.85
CA ALA A 41 -8.24 18.06 -13.93
C ALA A 41 -9.73 18.43 -14.00
N SER A 42 -10.46 17.71 -14.85
CA SER A 42 -11.91 17.66 -14.82
C SER A 42 -12.29 17.11 -13.46
N ASP A 43 -13.32 17.66 -12.84
CA ASP A 43 -13.96 17.14 -11.62
C ASP A 43 -14.11 15.61 -11.74
N ALA A 44 -13.10 14.88 -11.27
CA ALA A 44 -13.11 13.44 -11.34
C ALA A 44 -14.21 13.02 -10.38
N VAL A 45 -15.29 12.45 -10.92
CA VAL A 45 -16.34 11.84 -10.09
C VAL A 45 -15.61 10.97 -9.07
N PRO A 46 -15.80 11.21 -7.76
CA PRO A 46 -15.11 10.45 -6.74
C PRO A 46 -15.29 8.96 -7.02
N LEU A 47 -14.18 8.26 -7.23
CA LEU A 47 -14.23 6.83 -7.50
C LEU A 47 -14.90 6.14 -6.31
N ASP A 48 -16.02 5.45 -6.58
CA ASP A 48 -16.62 4.58 -5.58
C ASP A 48 -15.71 3.36 -5.36
N LYS A 49 -14.89 3.45 -4.31
CA LYS A 49 -13.96 2.39 -3.92
C LYS A 49 -14.65 1.17 -3.30
N ALA A 50 -15.95 1.25 -3.01
CA ALA A 50 -16.73 0.14 -2.50
C ALA A 50 -17.48 -0.61 -3.63
N ALA A 51 -17.71 0.01 -4.79
CA ALA A 51 -18.35 -0.63 -5.95
C ALA A 51 -17.79 -2.04 -6.31
N PRO A 52 -16.47 -2.30 -6.26
CA PRO A 52 -15.93 -3.64 -6.56
C PRO A 52 -15.87 -4.59 -5.34
N CYS A 53 -16.62 -4.32 -4.26
CA CYS A 53 -16.59 -5.17 -3.09
C CYS A 53 -17.03 -6.61 -3.39
N ALA A 54 -16.31 -7.56 -2.82
CA ALA A 54 -16.51 -8.97 -3.02
C ALA A 54 -17.74 -9.49 -2.27
N ALA A 55 -18.37 -10.50 -2.86
CA ALA A 55 -19.41 -11.31 -2.22
C ALA A 55 -18.94 -12.72 -1.83
N THR A 56 -17.71 -13.08 -2.17
CA THR A 56 -17.09 -14.35 -1.82
C THR A 56 -15.68 -14.08 -1.31
N PHE A 57 -15.29 -14.78 -0.25
CA PHE A 57 -14.03 -14.55 0.44
C PHE A 57 -13.24 -15.85 0.62
N GLY A 58 -11.93 -15.70 0.80
CA GLY A 58 -11.02 -16.82 1.05
C GLY A 58 -11.10 -17.36 2.48
N SER A 59 -10.33 -18.41 2.77
CA SER A 59 -10.36 -19.09 4.09
C SER A 59 -8.96 -19.43 4.62
N ALA A 60 -7.95 -18.67 4.20
CA ALA A 60 -6.55 -18.96 4.51
C ALA A 60 -6.05 -18.28 5.79
N LEU A 61 -6.79 -17.33 6.38
CA LEU A 61 -6.36 -16.71 7.63
C LEU A 61 -6.58 -17.71 8.77
N THR A 62 -5.53 -18.00 9.51
CA THR A 62 -5.57 -18.89 10.67
C THR A 62 -5.99 -18.14 11.93
N ASN A 63 -6.10 -18.85 13.05
CA ASN A 63 -6.38 -18.23 14.35
C ASN A 63 -5.07 -17.71 14.97
N ALA A 64 -4.63 -16.53 14.51
CA ALA A 64 -3.35 -15.95 14.89
C ALA A 64 -3.35 -14.43 14.70
N PHE A 65 -2.41 -13.77 15.37
CA PHE A 65 -1.87 -12.49 14.91
C PHE A 65 -0.92 -12.75 13.73
N GLY A 66 -0.86 -11.81 12.80
CA GLY A 66 0.09 -11.89 11.71
C GLY A 66 0.06 -10.66 10.81
N ARG A 67 0.86 -10.73 9.75
CA ARG A 67 0.89 -9.73 8.68
C ARG A 67 0.21 -10.29 7.44
N PHE A 68 -0.84 -9.63 6.96
CA PHE A 68 -1.44 -9.86 5.67
C PHE A 68 -0.73 -9.00 4.62
N ASP A 69 -0.19 -9.61 3.58
CA ASP A 69 0.38 -8.93 2.42
C ASP A 69 -0.47 -9.23 1.18
N GLY A 70 -1.00 -8.20 0.53
CA GLY A 70 -1.86 -8.38 -0.63
C GLY A 70 -2.06 -7.11 -1.47
N VAL A 71 -3.11 -7.12 -2.30
CA VAL A 71 -3.45 -6.03 -3.21
C VAL A 71 -4.88 -5.54 -2.94
N ILE A 72 -5.06 -4.24 -2.72
CA ILE A 72 -6.37 -3.64 -2.40
C ILE A 72 -7.33 -3.82 -3.58
N THR A 73 -8.50 -4.41 -3.34
CA THR A 73 -9.57 -4.58 -4.33
C THR A 73 -10.77 -3.67 -4.06
N ALA A 74 -11.08 -3.39 -2.80
CA ALA A 74 -12.13 -2.46 -2.42
C ALA A 74 -11.84 -1.79 -1.06
N VAL A 75 -12.41 -0.61 -0.85
CA VAL A 75 -12.44 0.08 0.44
C VAL A 75 -13.89 0.35 0.79
N VAL A 76 -14.40 -0.36 1.79
CA VAL A 76 -15.80 -0.32 2.22
C VAL A 76 -15.88 0.47 3.51
N THR A 77 -16.64 1.55 3.52
CA THR A 77 -16.81 2.43 4.68
C THR A 77 -18.07 2.11 5.47
N PRO A 78 -18.22 2.69 6.66
CA PRO A 78 -19.46 2.58 7.42
C PRO A 78 -20.74 2.99 6.71
N ALA A 79 -20.66 3.85 5.69
CA ALA A 79 -21.82 4.27 4.90
C ALA A 79 -22.17 3.29 3.75
N ASP A 80 -21.27 2.37 3.40
CA ASP A 80 -21.37 1.49 2.23
C ASP A 80 -22.20 0.22 2.55
N ALA A 81 -23.52 0.38 2.61
CA ALA A 81 -24.44 -0.71 2.98
C ALA A 81 -24.70 -1.75 1.87
N GLN A 82 -24.27 -1.48 0.62
CA GLN A 82 -24.44 -2.40 -0.51
C GLN A 82 -23.50 -3.62 -0.44
N CYS A 83 -22.42 -3.52 0.32
CA CYS A 83 -21.40 -4.56 0.39
C CYS A 83 -21.74 -5.63 1.44
N PRO A 84 -21.43 -6.91 1.19
CA PRO A 84 -21.64 -7.97 2.17
C PRO A 84 -20.88 -7.72 3.47
N MET A 85 -21.52 -8.08 4.59
CA MET A 85 -21.02 -7.84 5.95
C MET A 85 -20.65 -6.37 6.19
N PRO A 86 -21.63 -5.45 6.07
CA PRO A 86 -21.40 -4.05 6.40
C PRO A 86 -20.99 -3.91 7.87
N ASN A 87 -20.27 -2.84 8.17
CA ASN A 87 -19.79 -2.57 9.52
C ASN A 87 -19.95 -1.07 9.80
N GLY A 88 -20.57 -0.71 10.93
CA GLY A 88 -20.94 0.68 11.22
C GLY A 88 -19.88 1.51 11.92
N ASP A 89 -18.79 0.89 12.39
CA ASP A 89 -17.75 1.52 13.23
C ASP A 89 -16.31 1.19 12.78
N HIS A 90 -16.18 0.42 11.70
CA HIS A 90 -14.91 0.05 11.06
C HIS A 90 -14.93 0.35 9.57
N LEU A 91 -13.77 0.72 9.04
CA LEU A 91 -13.50 0.71 7.61
C LEU A 91 -12.95 -0.66 7.23
N VAL A 92 -13.49 -1.28 6.19
CA VAL A 92 -13.02 -2.59 5.71
C VAL A 92 -12.20 -2.41 4.46
N VAL A 93 -10.90 -2.74 4.53
CA VAL A 93 -10.06 -2.88 3.36
C VAL A 93 -10.22 -4.30 2.86
N GLN A 94 -10.80 -4.47 1.68
CA GLN A 94 -10.81 -5.75 0.99
C GLN A 94 -9.56 -5.85 0.13
N ALA A 95 -8.80 -6.92 0.32
CA ALA A 95 -7.56 -7.13 -0.42
C ALA A 95 -7.45 -8.59 -0.90
N ARG A 96 -6.87 -8.75 -2.08
CA ARG A 96 -6.59 -10.05 -2.70
C ARG A 96 -5.23 -10.57 -2.23
N MET A 97 -5.23 -11.83 -1.84
CA MET A 97 -4.04 -12.63 -1.52
C MET A 97 -4.25 -14.03 -2.12
N ASN A 98 -3.29 -14.52 -2.89
CA ASN A 98 -3.32 -15.87 -3.49
C ASN A 98 -4.62 -16.14 -4.26
N GLY A 99 -5.13 -15.13 -4.97
CA GLY A 99 -6.33 -15.22 -5.79
C GLY A 99 -7.67 -15.09 -5.05
N ALA A 100 -7.69 -15.08 -3.72
CA ALA A 100 -8.92 -14.90 -2.92
C ALA A 100 -8.93 -13.54 -2.21
N ILE A 101 -10.13 -13.04 -1.88
CA ILE A 101 -10.32 -11.74 -1.22
C ILE A 101 -10.55 -11.95 0.28
N TYR A 102 -9.95 -11.08 1.09
CA TYR A 102 -10.03 -11.08 2.54
C TYR A 102 -10.40 -9.68 3.05
N ARG A 103 -10.97 -9.62 4.25
CA ARG A 103 -11.41 -8.39 4.91
C ARG A 103 -10.42 -8.01 6.00
N MET A 104 -9.80 -6.85 5.87
CA MET A 104 -9.00 -6.24 6.93
C MET A 104 -9.85 -5.15 7.58
N VAL A 105 -10.25 -5.36 8.81
CA VAL A 105 -11.27 -4.54 9.50
C VAL A 105 -10.57 -3.54 10.40
N VAL A 106 -10.56 -2.28 9.97
CA VAL A 106 -9.77 -1.18 10.53
C VAL A 106 -10.63 -0.33 11.46
N ASN A 107 -10.15 -0.11 12.68
CA ASN A 107 -10.84 0.73 13.65
C ASN A 107 -10.83 2.20 13.21
N VAL A 108 -12.02 2.75 12.99
CA VAL A 108 -12.21 4.19 12.71
C VAL A 108 -13.07 4.89 13.77
N GLN A 109 -13.55 4.13 14.75
CA GLN A 109 -14.26 4.61 15.92
C GLN A 109 -13.88 3.74 17.13
N SER A 110 -13.77 4.36 18.31
CA SER A 110 -13.64 3.66 19.59
C SER A 110 -15.02 3.32 20.17
N SER A 111 -15.12 2.18 20.85
CA SER A 111 -16.31 1.82 21.64
C SER A 111 -16.30 2.40 23.06
N GLY A 112 -15.25 3.15 23.43
CA GLY A 112 -15.14 3.80 24.73
C GLY A 112 -15.95 5.10 24.84
N PRO A 113 -15.86 5.82 25.99
CA PRO A 113 -16.57 7.08 26.19
C PRO A 113 -16.17 8.19 25.21
N ASP A 114 -14.89 8.21 24.79
CA ASP A 114 -14.42 9.04 23.68
C ASP A 114 -14.41 8.19 22.40
N PRO A 115 -15.28 8.47 21.41
CA PRO A 115 -15.40 7.68 20.19
C PRO A 115 -14.24 7.90 19.21
N GLN A 116 -13.36 8.87 19.46
CA GLN A 116 -12.26 9.19 18.55
C GLN A 116 -11.13 8.17 18.64
N VAL A 117 -10.54 7.86 17.49
CA VAL A 117 -9.31 7.07 17.41
C VAL A 117 -8.12 8.02 17.35
N ARG A 118 -7.05 7.70 18.07
CA ARG A 118 -5.79 8.43 17.99
C ARG A 118 -4.97 7.84 16.85
N VAL A 119 -4.61 8.66 15.87
CA VAL A 119 -3.94 8.21 14.64
C VAL A 119 -2.63 8.96 14.43
N SER A 120 -1.59 8.23 14.06
CA SER A 120 -0.33 8.78 13.59
C SER A 120 0.07 8.12 12.27
N THR A 121 0.81 8.86 11.45
CA THR A 121 1.45 8.34 10.25
C THR A 121 2.95 8.52 10.34
N ILE A 122 3.71 7.45 10.10
CA ILE A 122 5.17 7.49 10.07
C ILE A 122 5.71 6.86 8.79
N THR A 123 6.94 7.21 8.43
CA THR A 123 7.71 6.45 7.44
C THR A 123 8.65 5.51 8.17
N HIS A 124 8.56 4.23 7.87
CA HIS A 124 9.42 3.21 8.46
C HIS A 124 9.57 2.03 7.50
N ALA A 125 10.72 1.36 7.50
CA ALA A 125 10.90 0.12 6.74
C ALA A 125 9.86 -0.93 7.18
N LEU A 126 9.45 -1.81 6.26
CA LEU A 126 8.54 -2.90 6.61
C LEU A 126 9.20 -3.84 7.62
N THR A 127 8.53 -4.10 8.74
CA THR A 127 9.00 -5.03 9.78
C THR A 127 8.48 -6.44 9.48
N GLY A 128 9.14 -7.47 10.03
CA GLY A 128 8.77 -8.87 9.79
C GLY A 128 9.18 -9.43 8.42
N GLY A 129 10.14 -8.78 7.73
CA GLY A 129 10.65 -9.20 6.42
C GLY A 129 10.09 -8.37 5.26
N ALA A 130 10.64 -8.54 4.06
CA ALA A 130 10.16 -7.83 2.86
C ALA A 130 8.71 -8.21 2.53
N PHE A 131 8.02 -7.36 1.76
CA PHE A 131 6.69 -7.68 1.26
C PHE A 131 6.73 -8.99 0.46
N SER A 132 5.85 -9.91 0.80
CA SER A 132 5.62 -11.14 0.06
C SER A 132 4.16 -11.48 0.19
N GLU A 133 3.40 -11.60 -0.91
CA GLU A 133 1.97 -11.93 -0.83
C GLU A 133 1.73 -13.15 0.08
N GLY A 134 0.82 -13.03 1.05
CA GLY A 134 0.59 -14.09 2.03
C GLY A 134 0.10 -13.64 3.41
N TRP A 135 -0.22 -14.64 4.23
CA TRP A 135 -0.53 -14.48 5.65
C TRP A 135 0.68 -14.98 6.46
N HIS A 136 1.34 -14.06 7.17
CA HIS A 136 2.62 -14.30 7.85
C HIS A 136 2.42 -14.31 9.37
N GLU A 137 2.20 -15.49 9.93
CA GLU A 137 1.95 -15.70 11.37
C GLU A 137 3.18 -15.51 12.26
N ASN A 138 4.37 -15.55 11.67
CA ASN A 138 5.62 -15.27 12.37
C ASN A 138 5.92 -13.77 12.49
N ALA A 139 5.11 -12.91 11.88
CA ALA A 139 5.24 -11.48 12.05
C ALA A 139 4.72 -11.06 13.43
N SER A 140 5.44 -10.13 14.06
CA SER A 140 5.07 -9.47 15.30
C SER A 140 5.11 -7.95 15.08
N LEU A 141 4.39 -7.20 15.91
CA LEU A 141 4.52 -5.76 15.94
C LEU A 141 4.29 -5.22 17.35
N ASP A 142 5.28 -4.51 17.88
CA ASP A 142 5.15 -3.66 19.04
C ASP A 142 5.58 -2.23 18.68
N TYR A 143 4.67 -1.28 18.87
CA TYR A 143 4.87 0.12 18.51
C TYR A 143 6.15 0.73 19.14
N PRO A 144 6.37 0.67 20.46
CA PRO A 144 7.64 1.10 21.07
C PRO A 144 8.87 0.36 20.57
N ALA A 145 8.85 -0.98 20.60
CA ALA A 145 10.07 -1.76 20.37
C ALA A 145 10.50 -1.79 18.90
N ASP A 146 9.54 -1.89 17.97
CA ASP A 146 9.82 -2.09 16.55
C ASP A 146 9.83 -0.79 15.75
N LEU A 147 9.04 0.21 16.18
CA LEU A 147 8.86 1.47 15.45
C LEU A 147 9.38 2.69 16.22
N GLY A 148 9.73 2.53 17.51
CA GLY A 148 10.15 3.65 18.36
C GLY A 148 9.05 4.69 18.58
N VAL A 149 7.78 4.28 18.53
CA VAL A 149 6.66 5.20 18.70
C VAL A 149 5.97 5.05 20.04
N HIS A 150 5.61 6.19 20.62
CA HIS A 150 4.93 6.33 21.91
C HIS A 150 3.70 7.22 21.77
N ALA A 151 2.68 6.96 22.59
CA ALA A 151 1.36 7.61 22.47
C ALA A 151 1.45 9.15 22.50
N ASN A 152 2.38 9.70 23.30
CA ASN A 152 2.49 11.16 23.53
C ASN A 152 3.62 11.85 22.74
N GLN A 153 4.32 11.15 21.84
CA GLN A 153 5.52 11.68 21.19
C GLN A 153 5.39 11.77 19.68
N ASN A 154 4.72 10.81 19.05
CA ASN A 154 4.77 10.64 17.60
C ASN A 154 3.55 11.24 16.89
N GLY A 155 2.99 12.33 17.43
CA GLY A 155 1.93 13.09 16.76
C GLY A 155 0.60 12.34 16.62
N PHE A 156 0.31 11.38 17.50
CA PHE A 156 -1.00 10.74 17.56
C PHE A 156 -2.09 11.78 17.84
N ALA A 157 -2.92 12.05 16.85
CA ALA A 157 -3.98 13.04 16.94
C ALA A 157 -5.35 12.36 17.04
N PRO A 158 -6.27 12.87 17.88
CA PRO A 158 -7.67 12.46 17.85
C PRO A 158 -8.29 12.72 16.48
N ARG A 159 -8.95 11.70 15.92
CA ARG A 159 -9.74 11.80 14.70
C ARG A 159 -11.14 11.27 14.95
N THR A 160 -12.13 12.04 14.52
CA THR A 160 -13.50 11.53 14.42
C THR A 160 -13.60 10.54 13.26
N MET A 161 -14.61 9.67 13.26
CA MET A 161 -14.89 8.80 12.12
C MET A 161 -15.12 9.60 10.83
N ALA A 162 -15.78 10.76 10.93
CA ALA A 162 -16.04 11.65 9.80
C ALA A 162 -14.77 12.22 9.16
N ASP A 163 -13.71 12.43 9.94
CA ASP A 163 -12.41 12.90 9.41
C ASP A 163 -11.52 11.74 8.97
N LEU A 164 -11.52 10.64 9.73
CA LEU A 164 -10.61 9.51 9.52
C LEU A 164 -10.98 8.69 8.29
N VAL A 165 -12.26 8.44 8.06
CA VAL A 165 -12.73 7.62 6.94
C VAL A 165 -12.34 8.23 5.59
N PRO A 166 -12.58 9.52 5.30
CA PRO A 166 -12.09 10.15 4.07
C PRO A 166 -10.57 10.10 3.94
N ALA A 167 -9.83 10.38 5.01
CA ALA A 167 -8.37 10.37 4.98
C ALA A 167 -7.80 8.99 4.61
N LEU A 168 -8.35 7.91 5.20
CA LEU A 168 -7.99 6.54 4.86
C LEU A 168 -8.42 6.19 3.43
N ARG A 169 -9.65 6.55 3.03
CA ARG A 169 -10.11 6.34 1.65
C ARG A 169 -9.15 6.99 0.66
N ASP A 170 -8.67 8.20 0.90
CA ASP A 170 -7.78 8.91 -0.03
C ASP A 170 -6.41 8.22 -0.13
N ALA A 171 -5.86 7.80 1.01
CA ALA A 171 -4.57 7.11 1.06
C ALA A 171 -4.60 5.71 0.42
N LEU A 172 -5.72 4.98 0.55
CA LEU A 172 -5.87 3.60 0.07
C LEU A 172 -6.25 3.57 -1.42
N ARG A 173 -5.28 3.26 -2.28
CA ARG A 173 -5.48 3.17 -3.74
C ARG A 173 -5.85 1.75 -4.16
N LEU A 174 -6.94 1.59 -4.92
CA LEU A 174 -7.28 0.29 -5.51
C LEU A 174 -6.14 -0.18 -6.42
N GLY A 175 -5.85 -1.48 -6.39
CA GLY A 175 -4.74 -2.10 -7.12
C GLY A 175 -3.35 -1.90 -6.50
N ALA A 176 -3.22 -1.08 -5.44
CA ALA A 176 -1.96 -0.92 -4.73
C ALA A 176 -1.70 -2.08 -3.76
N LYS A 177 -0.42 -2.36 -3.51
CA LYS A 177 0.01 -3.29 -2.46
C LYS A 177 -0.25 -2.71 -1.09
N ILE A 178 -0.61 -3.57 -0.15
CA ILE A 178 -0.79 -3.23 1.26
C ILE A 178 -0.25 -4.35 2.14
N SER A 179 0.35 -3.97 3.27
CA SER A 179 0.56 -4.88 4.40
C SER A 179 -0.33 -4.46 5.55
N VAL A 180 -0.96 -5.42 6.22
CA VAL A 180 -1.82 -5.17 7.38
C VAL A 180 -1.41 -6.09 8.52
N PHE A 181 -1.06 -5.51 9.65
CA PHE A 181 -0.86 -6.24 10.90
C PHE A 181 -2.21 -6.32 11.61
N ALA A 182 -2.65 -7.54 11.93
CA ALA A 182 -3.99 -7.78 12.44
C ALA A 182 -4.09 -9.15 13.11
N THR A 183 -5.21 -9.41 13.78
CA THR A 183 -5.54 -10.70 14.37
C THR A 183 -6.74 -11.32 13.67
N SER A 184 -6.61 -12.57 13.24
CA SER A 184 -7.71 -13.37 12.72
C SER A 184 -8.08 -14.45 13.74
N SER A 185 -9.37 -14.77 13.85
CA SER A 185 -9.85 -15.89 14.67
C SER A 185 -9.83 -17.23 13.91
N GLY A 186 -9.54 -17.21 12.60
CA GLY A 186 -9.60 -18.38 11.73
C GLY A 186 -10.99 -19.02 11.67
N GLY A 187 -11.03 -20.32 11.37
CA GLY A 187 -12.28 -21.10 11.34
C GLY A 187 -13.31 -20.52 10.36
N SER A 188 -14.56 -20.36 10.83
CA SER A 188 -15.64 -19.75 10.02
C SER A 188 -15.39 -18.28 9.65
N TYR A 189 -14.44 -17.62 10.32
CA TYR A 189 -14.05 -16.23 10.08
C TYR A 189 -12.65 -16.11 9.46
N ALA A 190 -12.09 -17.19 8.91
CA ALA A 190 -10.80 -17.21 8.21
C ALA A 190 -10.71 -16.31 6.95
N HIS A 191 -11.75 -15.53 6.68
CA HIS A 191 -11.86 -14.53 5.65
C HIS A 191 -11.65 -13.09 6.16
N SER A 192 -11.50 -12.89 7.47
CA SER A 192 -11.49 -11.58 8.11
C SER A 192 -10.43 -11.49 9.21
N ALA A 193 -9.70 -10.38 9.25
CA ALA A 193 -8.80 -10.03 10.35
C ALA A 193 -9.20 -8.66 10.94
N HIS A 194 -9.02 -8.52 12.25
CA HIS A 194 -9.47 -7.41 13.07
C HIS A 194 -8.31 -6.85 13.91
N LEU A 195 -8.63 -5.95 14.84
CA LEU A 195 -7.69 -5.36 15.79
C LEU A 195 -6.55 -4.59 15.10
N VAL A 196 -6.88 -3.82 14.06
CA VAL A 196 -5.93 -2.92 13.40
C VAL A 196 -5.75 -1.65 14.24
N HIS A 197 -5.19 -1.82 15.45
CA HIS A 197 -4.80 -0.79 16.41
C HIS A 197 -3.84 -1.37 17.46
N ARG A 198 -3.25 -0.53 18.32
CA ARG A 198 -2.43 -0.95 19.47
C ARG A 198 -3.20 -1.95 20.33
N THR A 199 -2.63 -3.13 20.57
CA THR A 199 -3.21 -4.15 21.46
C THR A 199 -2.31 -4.53 22.62
N GLY A 200 -0.99 -4.30 22.52
CA GLY A 200 -0.04 -4.85 23.50
C GLY A 200 0.63 -6.12 23.01
N ASN A 201 1.55 -6.66 23.81
CA ASN A 201 2.08 -8.02 23.69
C ASN A 201 2.62 -8.40 22.30
N HIS A 202 3.22 -7.46 21.57
CA HIS A 202 3.75 -7.65 20.22
C HIS A 202 2.70 -8.03 19.16
N THR A 203 1.43 -7.69 19.38
CA THR A 203 0.31 -7.94 18.45
C THR A 203 -0.37 -6.66 18.00
N ASP A 204 0.38 -5.56 17.91
CA ASP A 204 -0.18 -4.28 17.48
C ASP A 204 -0.62 -4.32 16.03
N GLY A 205 -1.82 -3.84 15.78
CA GLY A 205 -2.34 -3.73 14.43
C GLY A 205 -1.95 -2.42 13.77
N ALA A 206 -1.75 -2.45 12.46
CA ALA A 206 -1.36 -1.30 11.65
C ALA A 206 -1.68 -1.52 10.18
N LEU A 207 -1.79 -0.42 9.42
CA LEU A 207 -1.76 -0.47 7.95
C LEU A 207 -0.41 0.03 7.45
N VAL A 208 0.14 -0.61 6.43
CA VAL A 208 1.34 -0.15 5.72
C VAL A 208 1.02 0.02 4.25
N ILE A 209 1.06 1.27 3.80
CA ILE A 209 0.83 1.67 2.41
C ILE A 209 2.18 1.71 1.68
N ASP A 210 2.19 1.17 0.46
CA ASP A 210 3.41 0.96 -0.33
C ASP A 210 4.49 0.14 0.42
N PRO A 211 4.15 -1.05 0.94
CA PRO A 211 5.05 -1.85 1.78
C PRO A 211 6.30 -2.38 1.04
N ALA A 212 6.29 -2.35 -0.30
CA ALA A 212 7.42 -2.75 -1.14
C ALA A 212 8.25 -1.55 -1.65
N GLY A 213 7.80 -0.32 -1.37
CA GLY A 213 8.47 0.90 -1.79
C GLY A 213 9.66 1.27 -0.91
N ALA A 214 10.41 2.29 -1.33
CA ALA A 214 11.56 2.80 -0.60
C ALA A 214 11.18 3.56 0.69
N SER A 215 9.92 3.92 0.85
CA SER A 215 9.43 4.70 2.00
C SER A 215 8.00 4.31 2.36
N PRO A 216 7.77 3.12 2.94
CA PRO A 216 6.44 2.69 3.34
C PRO A 216 5.81 3.66 4.35
N SER A 217 4.53 3.98 4.14
CA SER A 217 3.76 4.82 5.04
C SER A 217 2.95 3.95 6.00
N TRP A 218 3.30 3.99 7.27
CA TRP A 218 2.57 3.30 8.33
C TRP A 218 1.46 4.19 8.86
N TRP A 219 0.27 3.64 9.00
CA TRP A 219 -0.85 4.23 9.72
C TRP A 219 -1.06 3.43 10.99
N LEU A 220 -0.93 4.14 12.10
CA LEU A 220 -0.94 3.59 13.44
C LEU A 220 -2.16 4.11 14.18
N PHE A 221 -2.79 3.26 14.97
CA PHE A 221 -4.05 3.55 15.62
C PHE A 221 -3.99 3.14 17.08
N HIS A 222 -4.50 3.97 17.99
CA HIS A 222 -4.77 3.54 19.37
C HIS A 222 -6.00 4.24 19.92
N PHE A 223 -6.54 3.71 21.01
CA PHE A 223 -7.65 4.29 21.73
C PHE A 223 -7.18 5.26 22.83
N PRO A 224 -8.05 6.19 23.26
CA PRO A 224 -7.67 7.32 24.13
C PRO A 224 -7.07 6.92 25.48
N ASP A 225 -7.44 5.74 26.00
CA ASP A 225 -7.04 5.20 27.29
C ASP A 225 -5.74 4.38 27.24
N GLN A 226 -5.19 4.15 26.05
CA GLN A 226 -3.98 3.35 25.86
C GLN A 226 -2.72 4.21 26.00
N SER A 227 -1.79 3.75 26.82
CA SER A 227 -0.45 4.32 26.98
C SER A 227 0.62 3.30 26.58
N PHE A 228 1.70 3.79 25.98
CA PHE A 228 2.86 3.02 25.53
C PHE A 228 4.01 3.99 25.21
#